data_AF-A0A9X2KSQ0-F1
#
_entry.id   AF-A0A9X2KSQ0-F1
#
_cell.length_a   1.000
_cell.length_b   1.000
_cell.length_c   1.000
_cell.angle_alpha   90.00
_cell.angle_beta   90.00
_cell.angle_gamma   90.00
#
_symmetry.space_group_name_H-M   'P 1'
#
loop_
_entity.id
_entity.type
_entity.pdbx_description
1 polymer ?
#
loop_
_entity_poly.entity_id
_entity_poly.type
_entity_poly.pdbx_seq_one_letter_code
_entity_poly.pdbx_strand_id
1 'polypeptide(L)'
;MIRYAFALAAAPFVLSAPAVLPAQATGDLAAVQRHLQSVETMTADFTQTDRNGKVLTGTFTLKKPGKLRFQYEKGVPILIVAEGGALTFIDYSVRQVQRWPIRNSPLGVLLDPTRDITRYAKLVQTGNDRVVSVEANDPKHPEYGKITLIFARQPNAPAGLALQGWVALDSQNNRTTIRLSNQRFGVPVSDGTFKWNDPRRPNVR
;
A
#
# COMPACT_ATOMS: atom_id res chain seq x y z
N MET A 1 63.75 -49.41 -16.24
CA MET A 1 63.29 -48.15 -16.86
C MET A 1 61.95 -47.80 -16.26
N ILE A 2 61.91 -46.84 -15.33
CA ILE A 2 60.72 -46.47 -14.55
C ILE A 2 60.13 -45.20 -15.18
N ARG A 3 58.87 -45.25 -15.62
CA ARG A 3 58.15 -44.09 -16.19
C ARG A 3 57.19 -43.57 -15.12
N TYR A 4 57.47 -42.39 -14.56
CA TYR A 4 56.53 -41.66 -13.71
C TYR A 4 55.64 -40.78 -14.59
N ALA A 5 54.33 -41.00 -14.55
CA ALA A 5 53.34 -40.15 -15.22
C ALA A 5 52.80 -39.14 -14.20
N PHE A 6 53.06 -37.84 -14.43
CA PHE A 6 52.43 -36.75 -13.69
C PHE A 6 51.04 -36.48 -14.29
N ALA A 7 49.98 -36.68 -13.50
CA ALA A 7 48.63 -36.25 -13.84
C ALA A 7 48.45 -34.80 -13.35
N LEU A 8 48.27 -33.86 -14.29
CA LEU A 8 47.90 -32.48 -13.98
C LEU A 8 46.38 -32.41 -13.79
N ALA A 9 45.93 -32.12 -12.57
CA ALA A 9 44.52 -31.83 -12.29
C ALA A 9 44.19 -30.39 -12.70
N ALA A 10 43.30 -30.22 -13.69
CA ALA A 10 42.76 -28.91 -14.06
C ALA A 10 41.54 -28.60 -13.20
N ALA A 11 41.62 -27.58 -12.34
CA ALA A 11 40.48 -27.06 -11.60
C ALA A 11 39.66 -26.10 -12.48
N PRO A 12 38.31 -26.20 -12.51
CA PRO A 12 37.49 -25.27 -13.26
C PRO A 12 37.45 -23.90 -12.57
N PHE A 13 37.92 -22.87 -13.28
CA PHE A 13 37.69 -21.47 -12.92
C PHE A 13 36.23 -21.12 -13.20
N VAL A 14 35.45 -20.87 -12.15
CA VAL A 14 34.08 -20.35 -12.27
C VAL A 14 34.18 -18.83 -12.36
N LEU A 15 33.90 -18.28 -13.54
CA LEU A 15 33.79 -16.83 -13.75
C LEU A 15 32.48 -16.32 -13.16
N SER A 16 32.56 -15.67 -11.99
CA SER A 16 31.45 -14.96 -11.38
C SER A 16 31.14 -13.70 -12.20
N ALA A 17 30.05 -13.71 -12.98
CA ALA A 17 29.56 -12.50 -13.63
C ALA A 17 29.04 -11.50 -12.56
N PRO A 18 29.36 -10.20 -12.67
CA PRO A 18 28.85 -9.21 -11.74
C PRO A 18 27.33 -9.11 -11.87
N ALA A 19 26.63 -9.27 -10.74
CA ALA A 19 25.20 -9.05 -10.66
C ALA A 19 24.91 -7.57 -10.97
N VAL A 20 24.27 -7.31 -12.10
CA VAL A 20 23.80 -5.96 -12.47
C VAL A 20 22.60 -5.65 -11.56
N LEU A 21 22.83 -4.86 -10.51
CA LEU A 21 21.74 -4.32 -9.71
C LEU A 21 20.93 -3.34 -10.57
N PRO A 22 19.58 -3.40 -10.56
CA PRO A 22 18.77 -2.44 -11.31
C PRO A 22 19.08 -1.02 -10.83
N ALA A 23 19.31 -0.10 -11.77
CA ALA A 23 19.57 1.30 -11.49
C ALA A 23 18.46 1.86 -10.57
N GLN A 24 18.85 2.32 -9.37
CA GLN A 24 17.92 2.94 -8.45
C GLN A 24 17.35 4.21 -9.09
N ALA A 25 16.04 4.27 -9.25
CA ALA A 25 15.36 5.51 -9.61
C ALA A 25 15.77 6.61 -8.61
N THR A 26 16.10 7.79 -9.13
CA THR A 26 16.51 8.96 -8.34
C THR A 26 15.33 9.94 -8.18
N GLY A 27 15.34 10.75 -7.12
CA GLY A 27 14.31 11.76 -6.87
C GLY A 27 13.13 11.32 -5.98
N ASP A 28 12.16 12.23 -5.82
CA ASP A 28 11.06 12.09 -4.85
C ASP A 28 10.12 10.93 -5.17
N LEU A 29 9.81 10.69 -6.45
CA LEU A 29 8.95 9.58 -6.84
C LEU A 29 9.57 8.22 -6.47
N ALA A 30 10.89 8.11 -6.60
CA ALA A 30 11.63 6.93 -6.19
C ALA A 30 11.71 6.79 -4.67
N ALA A 31 11.82 7.90 -3.93
CA ALA A 31 11.73 7.89 -2.48
C ALA A 31 10.35 7.42 -2.00
N VAL A 32 9.27 7.84 -2.68
CA VAL A 32 7.91 7.35 -2.41
C VAL A 32 7.79 5.86 -2.71
N GLN A 33 8.32 5.37 -3.83
CA GLN A 33 8.36 3.93 -4.12
C GLN A 33 9.07 3.15 -3.01
N ARG A 34 10.27 3.60 -2.60
CA ARG A 34 11.04 2.98 -1.52
C ARG A 34 10.30 3.01 -0.19
N HIS A 35 9.63 4.12 0.13
CA HIS A 35 8.79 4.22 1.32
C HIS A 35 7.67 3.17 1.28
N LEU A 36 6.89 3.12 0.20
CA LEU A 36 5.82 2.14 0.05
C LEU A 36 6.37 0.72 0.17
N GLN A 37 7.48 0.38 -0.47
CA GLN A 37 8.08 -0.95 -0.40
C GLN A 37 8.56 -1.33 1.01
N SER A 38 9.09 -0.37 1.79
CA SER A 38 9.62 -0.60 3.13
C SER A 38 8.57 -0.84 4.22
N VAL A 39 7.34 -0.39 4.00
CA VAL A 39 6.27 -0.52 5.01
C VAL A 39 5.58 -1.86 4.87
N GLU A 40 6.02 -2.86 5.65
CA GLU A 40 5.41 -4.19 5.68
C GLU A 40 4.15 -4.25 6.56
N THR A 41 4.23 -3.73 7.79
CA THR A 41 3.09 -3.58 8.70
C THR A 41 2.99 -2.16 9.22
N MET A 42 1.76 -1.71 9.44
CA MET A 42 1.51 -0.40 10.04
C MET A 42 0.14 -0.39 10.74
N THR A 43 0.08 0.32 11.87
CA THR A 43 -1.19 0.80 12.45
C THR A 43 -1.17 2.32 12.50
N ALA A 44 -2.33 2.95 12.35
CA ALA A 44 -2.49 4.39 12.45
C ALA A 44 -3.93 4.72 12.86
N ASP A 45 -4.14 5.89 13.44
CA ASP A 45 -5.47 6.48 13.50
C ASP A 45 -5.76 7.14 12.14
N PHE A 46 -7.02 7.13 11.71
CA PHE A 46 -7.42 7.83 10.50
C PHE A 46 -8.59 8.78 10.74
N THR A 47 -8.61 9.84 9.95
CA THR A 47 -9.77 10.70 9.75
C THR A 47 -10.13 10.66 8.28
N GLN A 48 -11.37 10.28 7.99
CA GLN A 48 -11.95 10.32 6.66
C GLN A 48 -12.87 11.53 6.54
N THR A 49 -12.75 12.25 5.43
CA THR A 49 -13.72 13.28 5.02
C THR A 49 -14.28 12.92 3.65
N ASP A 50 -15.60 12.80 3.55
CA ASP A 50 -16.28 12.52 2.28
C ASP A 50 -16.59 13.78 1.47
N ARG A 51 -17.25 13.61 0.32
CA ARG A 51 -17.65 14.69 -0.59
C ARG A 51 -18.59 15.72 0.03
N ASN A 52 -19.35 15.34 1.07
CA ASN A 52 -20.30 16.21 1.76
C ASN A 52 -19.66 16.87 2.99
N GLY A 53 -18.37 16.65 3.22
CA GLY A 53 -17.65 17.13 4.40
C GLY A 53 -17.93 16.31 5.65
N LYS A 54 -18.65 15.18 5.57
CA LYS A 54 -18.86 14.31 6.72
C LYS A 54 -17.53 13.73 7.14
N VAL A 55 -17.23 13.86 8.43
CA VAL A 55 -16.01 13.35 9.03
C VAL A 55 -16.31 12.06 9.79
N LEU A 56 -15.50 11.03 9.55
CA LEU A 56 -15.53 9.77 10.28
C LEU A 56 -14.11 9.42 10.73
N THR A 57 -13.98 8.80 11.89
CA THR A 57 -12.66 8.42 12.41
C THR A 57 -12.56 6.92 12.69
N GLY A 58 -11.34 6.45 12.94
CA GLY A 58 -11.10 5.06 13.32
C GLY A 58 -9.65 4.66 13.28
N THR A 59 -9.42 3.35 13.21
CA THR A 59 -8.09 2.74 13.14
C THR A 59 -7.85 2.13 11.76
N PHE A 60 -6.72 2.51 11.15
CA PHE A 60 -6.18 1.91 9.94
C PHE A 60 -5.13 0.86 10.31
N THR A 61 -5.22 -0.32 9.71
CA THR A 61 -4.22 -1.39 9.83
C THR A 61 -3.82 -1.86 8.45
N LEU A 62 -2.52 -2.04 8.25
CA LEU A 62 -1.89 -2.49 7.00
C LEU A 62 -0.99 -3.69 7.33
N LYS A 63 -1.08 -4.74 6.50
CA LYS A 63 -0.12 -5.84 6.47
C LYS A 63 0.09 -6.27 5.03
N LYS A 64 1.31 -6.12 4.53
CA LYS A 64 1.65 -6.54 3.18
C LYS A 64 1.94 -8.04 3.10
N PRO A 65 1.73 -8.65 1.92
CA PRO A 65 1.07 -8.05 0.75
C PRO A 65 -0.46 -8.04 0.88
N GLY A 66 -1.11 -7.02 0.30
CA GLY A 66 -2.54 -7.07 -0.03
C GLY A 66 -3.55 -7.00 1.11
N LYS A 67 -3.16 -6.84 2.39
CA LYS A 67 -4.11 -6.75 3.51
C LYS A 67 -4.18 -5.34 4.11
N LEU A 68 -5.40 -4.84 4.25
CA LEU A 68 -5.67 -3.63 5.02
C LEU A 68 -7.02 -3.72 5.74
N ARG A 69 -7.21 -2.86 6.74
CA ARG A 69 -8.48 -2.71 7.47
C ARG A 69 -8.67 -1.25 7.86
N PHE A 70 -9.82 -0.67 7.52
CA PHE A 70 -10.34 0.54 8.13
C PHE A 70 -11.45 0.13 9.09
N GLN A 71 -11.14 0.17 10.37
CA GLN A 71 -12.10 -0.02 11.44
C GLN A 71 -12.59 1.35 11.88
N TYR A 72 -13.83 1.70 11.57
CA TYR A 72 -14.42 2.95 12.05
C TYR A 72 -14.71 2.88 13.54
N GLU A 73 -14.84 4.06 14.15
CA GLU A 73 -15.16 4.25 15.56
C GLU A 73 -16.49 3.61 15.98
N LYS A 74 -16.67 3.44 17.30
CA LYS A 74 -17.88 2.83 17.86
C LYS A 74 -19.11 3.64 17.44
N GLY A 75 -20.14 2.95 16.95
CA GLY A 75 -21.37 3.58 16.46
C GLY A 75 -21.39 3.81 14.95
N VAL A 76 -20.27 3.61 14.24
CA VAL A 76 -20.21 3.61 12.78
C VAL A 76 -20.16 2.16 12.30
N PRO A 77 -21.28 1.59 11.81
CA PRO A 77 -21.39 0.16 11.47
C PRO A 77 -20.76 -0.16 10.10
N ILE A 78 -19.67 0.51 9.74
CA ILE A 78 -18.97 0.33 8.46
C ILE A 78 -17.62 -0.34 8.71
N LEU A 79 -17.23 -1.25 7.82
CA LEU A 79 -15.91 -1.88 7.78
C LEU A 79 -15.42 -1.91 6.34
N ILE A 80 -14.18 -1.47 6.12
CA ILE A 80 -13.49 -1.67 4.84
C ILE A 80 -12.30 -2.59 5.11
N VAL A 81 -12.22 -3.71 4.40
CA VAL A 81 -11.18 -4.71 4.61
C VAL A 81 -10.69 -5.26 3.28
N ALA A 82 -9.38 -5.42 3.19
CA ALA A 82 -8.74 -6.08 2.08
C ALA A 82 -8.09 -7.38 2.54
N GLU A 83 -8.41 -8.47 1.85
CA GLU A 83 -7.81 -9.79 2.05
C GLU A 83 -8.02 -10.63 0.77
N GLY A 84 -7.15 -11.61 0.52
CA GLY A 84 -7.34 -12.55 -0.60
C GLY A 84 -7.40 -11.89 -1.98
N GLY A 85 -6.76 -10.71 -2.15
CA GLY A 85 -6.77 -9.95 -3.40
C GLY A 85 -8.05 -9.15 -3.68
N ALA A 86 -8.95 -9.06 -2.71
CA ALA A 86 -10.20 -8.29 -2.83
C ALA A 86 -10.28 -7.18 -1.79
N LEU A 87 -10.90 -6.05 -2.16
CA LEU A 87 -11.36 -5.01 -1.26
C LEU A 87 -12.85 -5.22 -1.00
N THR A 88 -13.25 -5.24 0.27
CA THR A 88 -14.63 -5.45 0.69
C THR A 88 -15.08 -4.26 1.52
N PHE A 89 -16.17 -3.62 1.10
CA PHE A 89 -16.93 -2.66 1.87
C PHE A 89 -18.12 -3.35 2.52
N ILE A 90 -18.31 -3.14 3.81
CA ILE A 90 -19.35 -3.79 4.61
C ILE A 90 -20.09 -2.71 5.38
N ASP A 91 -21.40 -2.69 5.25
CA ASP A 91 -22.29 -1.91 6.11
C ASP A 91 -23.17 -2.88 6.91
N TYR A 92 -22.90 -2.98 8.21
CA TYR A 92 -23.60 -3.86 9.13
C TYR A 92 -25.02 -3.38 9.43
N SER A 93 -25.34 -2.09 9.26
CA SER A 93 -26.67 -1.56 9.57
C SER A 93 -27.74 -2.06 8.61
N VAL A 94 -27.37 -2.16 7.33
CA VAL A 94 -28.24 -2.60 6.24
C VAL A 94 -27.85 -3.97 5.68
N ARG A 95 -26.91 -4.66 6.35
CA ARG A 95 -26.39 -5.98 5.96
C ARG A 95 -25.84 -5.99 4.52
N GLN A 96 -25.25 -4.89 4.10
CA GLN A 96 -24.70 -4.72 2.75
C GLN A 96 -23.23 -5.16 2.72
N VAL A 97 -22.87 -5.91 1.69
CA VAL A 97 -21.49 -6.31 1.41
C VAL A 97 -21.22 -6.10 -0.07
N GLN A 98 -20.21 -5.31 -0.37
CA GLN A 98 -19.71 -5.10 -1.72
C GLN A 98 -18.24 -5.51 -1.77
N ARG A 99 -17.87 -6.33 -2.76
CA ARG A 99 -16.53 -6.88 -2.90
C ARG A 99 -16.06 -6.70 -4.34
N TRP A 100 -14.85 -6.20 -4.51
CA TRP A 100 -14.22 -6.03 -5.83
C TRP A 100 -12.74 -6.38 -5.76
N PRO A 101 -12.10 -6.76 -6.88
CA PRO A 101 -10.66 -6.98 -6.90
C PRO A 101 -9.92 -5.72 -6.45
N ILE A 102 -8.93 -5.87 -5.58
CA ILE A 102 -8.24 -4.72 -4.99
C ILE A 102 -7.47 -3.88 -6.02
N ARG A 103 -7.02 -4.53 -7.09
CA ARG A 103 -6.37 -3.93 -8.25
C ARG A 103 -7.30 -3.00 -9.03
N ASN A 104 -8.63 -3.15 -8.87
CA ASN A 104 -9.66 -2.30 -9.47
C ASN A 104 -9.96 -1.07 -8.60
N SER A 105 -9.06 -0.72 -7.69
CA SER A 105 -9.23 0.43 -6.80
C SER A 105 -7.94 1.24 -6.75
N PRO A 106 -8.03 2.55 -6.51
CA PRO A 106 -6.87 3.40 -6.49
C PRO A 106 -6.03 3.15 -5.22
N LEU A 107 -6.60 2.56 -4.16
CA LEU A 107 -5.86 2.10 -2.97
C LEU A 107 -4.88 0.96 -3.27
N GLY A 108 -4.98 0.31 -4.44
CA GLY A 108 -4.07 -0.77 -4.83
C GLY A 108 -2.59 -0.37 -4.79
N VAL A 109 -2.28 0.92 -5.00
CA VAL A 109 -0.91 1.47 -4.92
C VAL A 109 -0.25 1.26 -3.56
N LEU A 110 -1.04 1.22 -2.47
CA LEU A 110 -0.51 1.05 -1.12
C LEU A 110 -0.16 -0.41 -0.81
N LEU A 111 -0.68 -1.36 -1.59
CA LEU A 111 -0.86 -2.75 -1.16
C LEU A 111 -0.03 -3.76 -1.95
N ASP A 112 0.43 -3.38 -3.13
CA ASP A 112 1.28 -4.20 -3.97
C ASP A 112 2.71 -3.62 -3.99
N PRO A 113 3.62 -4.15 -3.15
CA PRO A 113 5.01 -3.66 -3.11
C PRO A 113 5.79 -4.00 -4.37
N THR A 114 5.30 -4.91 -5.22
CA THR A 114 5.98 -5.33 -6.45
C THR A 114 5.74 -4.37 -7.61
N ARG A 115 4.70 -3.53 -7.53
CA ARG A 115 4.37 -2.57 -8.58
C ARG A 115 5.33 -1.39 -8.56
N ASP A 116 5.82 -1.10 -9.75
CA ASP A 116 6.62 0.07 -10.03
C ASP A 116 5.71 1.28 -10.31
N ILE A 117 5.46 2.08 -9.28
CA ILE A 117 4.62 3.29 -9.35
C ILE A 117 5.20 4.31 -10.33
N THR A 118 6.49 4.27 -10.65
CA THR A 118 7.12 5.23 -11.57
C THR A 118 6.52 5.17 -12.98
N ARG A 119 5.82 4.08 -13.30
CA ARG A 119 5.17 3.86 -14.60
C ARG A 119 3.78 4.48 -14.73
N TYR A 120 3.12 4.78 -13.61
CA TYR A 120 1.72 5.19 -13.58
C TYR A 120 1.41 6.26 -12.51
N ALA A 121 2.44 6.80 -11.88
CA ALA A 121 2.34 7.88 -10.91
C ALA A 121 3.26 9.04 -11.30
N LYS A 122 2.85 10.26 -10.92
CA LYS A 122 3.55 11.51 -11.20
C LYS A 122 3.60 12.38 -9.95
N LEU A 123 4.61 13.23 -9.87
CA LEU A 123 4.69 14.25 -8.82
C LEU A 123 3.62 15.33 -9.04
N VAL A 124 3.03 15.79 -7.95
CA VAL A 124 2.13 16.93 -7.92
C VAL A 124 2.81 18.06 -7.16
N GLN A 125 2.89 19.24 -7.78
CA GLN A 125 3.48 20.41 -7.14
C GLN A 125 2.60 20.90 -5.98
N THR A 126 3.22 21.13 -4.83
CA THR A 126 2.53 21.51 -3.59
C THR A 126 2.81 22.96 -3.17
N GLY A 127 3.83 23.60 -3.76
CA GLY A 127 4.37 24.89 -3.31
C GLY A 127 5.11 24.84 -1.96
N ASN A 128 5.32 23.64 -1.41
CA ASN A 128 6.00 23.45 -0.13
C ASN A 128 7.04 22.31 -0.23
N ASP A 129 8.32 22.67 -0.17
CA ASP A 129 9.43 21.73 -0.33
C ASP A 129 9.51 20.66 0.77
N ARG A 130 8.81 20.84 1.90
CA ARG A 130 8.69 19.84 2.96
C ARG A 130 7.62 18.77 2.66
N VAL A 131 6.84 18.93 1.60
CA VAL A 131 5.74 18.04 1.22
C VAL A 131 6.00 17.46 -0.16
N VAL A 132 5.97 16.13 -0.23
CA VAL A 132 6.00 15.38 -1.49
C VAL A 132 4.59 14.87 -1.77
N SER A 133 4.04 15.18 -2.93
CA SER A 133 2.75 14.66 -3.35
C SER A 133 2.87 13.87 -4.65
N VAL A 134 2.23 12.70 -4.70
CA VAL A 134 2.28 11.77 -5.83
C VAL A 134 0.86 11.36 -6.21
N GLU A 135 0.45 11.67 -7.43
CA GLU A 135 -0.81 11.19 -8.01
C GLU A 135 -0.54 9.91 -8.80
N ALA A 136 -1.29 8.86 -8.50
CA ALA A 136 -1.27 7.58 -9.21
C ALA A 136 -2.67 7.29 -9.77
N ASN A 137 -2.71 6.78 -11.00
CA ASN A 137 -3.92 6.32 -11.66
C ASN A 137 -3.58 5.20 -12.65
N ASP A 138 -4.54 4.35 -13.01
CA ASP A 138 -4.35 3.40 -14.09
C ASP A 138 -4.81 4.04 -15.42
N PRO A 139 -3.91 4.35 -16.38
CA PRO A 139 -4.31 4.97 -17.63
C PRO A 139 -5.18 4.05 -18.51
N LYS A 140 -5.08 2.73 -18.34
CA LYS A 140 -5.89 1.75 -19.06
C LYS A 140 -7.26 1.56 -18.45
N HIS A 141 -7.39 1.89 -17.16
CA HIS A 141 -8.61 1.74 -16.38
C HIS A 141 -8.94 3.02 -15.61
N PRO A 142 -9.28 4.12 -16.33
CA PRO A 142 -9.65 5.38 -15.69
C PRO A 142 -10.86 5.24 -14.76
N GLU A 143 -11.71 4.23 -14.97
CA GLU A 143 -12.85 3.90 -14.12
C GLU A 143 -12.47 3.49 -12.69
N TYR A 144 -11.22 3.11 -12.44
CA TYR A 144 -10.73 2.85 -11.07
C TYR A 144 -10.43 4.15 -10.31
N GLY A 145 -10.47 5.30 -10.99
CA GLY A 145 -10.19 6.59 -10.38
C GLY A 145 -8.70 6.84 -10.16
N LYS A 146 -8.40 7.79 -9.28
CA LYS A 146 -7.04 8.23 -8.96
C LYS A 146 -6.85 8.42 -7.46
N ILE A 147 -5.60 8.31 -7.03
CA ILE A 147 -5.18 8.57 -5.65
C ILE A 147 -4.02 9.55 -5.66
N THR A 148 -4.10 10.57 -4.82
CA THR A 148 -3.00 11.48 -4.54
C THR A 148 -2.50 11.18 -3.13
N LEU A 149 -1.31 10.61 -3.02
CA LEU A 149 -0.62 10.38 -1.76
C LEU A 149 0.10 11.67 -1.34
N ILE A 150 0.07 11.98 -0.04
CA ILE A 150 0.73 13.15 0.52
C ILE A 150 1.73 12.67 1.59
N PHE A 151 2.98 13.04 1.42
CA PHE A 151 4.07 12.72 2.34
C PHE A 151 4.68 13.99 2.91
N ALA A 152 5.05 13.94 4.18
CA ALA A 152 5.95 14.92 4.78
C ALA A 152 7.38 14.37 4.72
N ARG A 153 8.36 15.23 4.42
CA ARG A 153 9.78 14.88 4.57
C ARG A 153 10.09 14.74 6.05
N GLN A 154 10.52 13.55 6.44
CA GLN A 154 10.75 13.20 7.82
C GLN A 154 11.96 12.25 7.90
N PRO A 155 13.15 12.73 8.34
CA PRO A 155 14.39 11.95 8.25
C PRO A 155 14.38 10.61 8.99
N ASN A 156 13.60 10.50 10.08
CA ASN A 156 13.48 9.27 10.89
C ASN A 156 12.37 8.33 10.42
N ALA A 157 11.64 8.66 9.35
CA ALA A 157 10.62 7.80 8.77
C ALA A 157 11.20 6.95 7.62
N PRO A 158 10.54 5.83 7.23
CA PRO A 158 11.04 4.97 6.18
C PRO A 158 11.28 5.74 4.87
N ALA A 159 12.48 5.57 4.28
CA ALA A 159 12.95 6.31 3.11
C ALA A 159 12.91 7.87 3.24
N GLY A 160 12.92 8.40 4.46
CA GLY A 160 12.90 9.85 4.72
C GLY A 160 11.53 10.51 4.53
N LEU A 161 10.46 9.72 4.45
CA LEU A 161 9.10 10.18 4.17
C LEU A 161 8.11 9.60 5.18
N ALA A 162 7.14 10.41 5.62
CA ALA A 162 6.02 9.98 6.43
C ALA A 162 4.71 10.22 5.67
N LEU A 163 3.96 9.16 5.38
CA LEU A 163 2.65 9.24 4.71
C LEU A 163 1.66 10.00 5.60
N GLN A 164 1.26 11.21 5.22
CA GLN A 164 0.28 12.01 5.96
C GLN A 164 -1.16 11.55 5.68
N GLY A 165 -1.37 10.90 4.54
CA GLY A 165 -2.69 10.49 4.07
C GLY A 165 -2.78 10.56 2.56
N TRP A 166 -4.01 10.53 2.05
CA TRP A 166 -4.28 10.58 0.63
C TRP A 166 -5.65 11.17 0.30
N VAL A 167 -5.80 11.61 -0.95
CA VAL A 167 -7.08 11.96 -1.54
C VAL A 167 -7.37 10.94 -2.62
N ALA A 168 -8.53 10.27 -2.55
CA ALA A 168 -9.04 9.40 -3.59
C ALA A 168 -10.18 10.09 -4.33
N LEU A 169 -10.18 9.96 -5.66
CA LEU A 169 -11.27 10.34 -6.54
C LEU A 169 -11.72 9.09 -7.30
N ASP A 170 -13.00 8.74 -7.21
CA ASP A 170 -13.57 7.65 -8.01
C ASP A 170 -13.87 8.10 -9.45
N SER A 171 -14.41 7.20 -10.27
CA SER A 171 -14.80 7.49 -11.66
C SER A 171 -15.90 8.55 -11.81
N GLN A 172 -16.63 8.84 -10.74
CA GLN A 172 -17.67 9.86 -10.68
C GLN A 172 -17.15 11.17 -10.07
N ASN A 173 -15.84 11.29 -9.85
CA ASN A 173 -15.18 12.40 -9.15
C ASN A 173 -15.65 12.59 -7.70
N ASN A 174 -16.22 11.56 -7.05
CA ASN A 174 -16.48 11.63 -5.62
C ASN A 174 -15.15 11.64 -4.88
N ARG A 175 -14.96 12.67 -4.06
CA ARG A 175 -13.73 12.88 -3.28
C ARG A 175 -13.83 12.28 -1.89
N THR A 176 -12.83 11.49 -1.55
CA THR A 176 -12.59 11.00 -0.19
C THR A 176 -11.19 11.39 0.23
N THR A 177 -11.07 12.08 1.36
CA THR A 177 -9.78 12.45 1.95
C THR A 177 -9.54 11.58 3.18
N ILE A 178 -8.38 10.94 3.26
CA ILE A 178 -7.91 10.21 4.42
C ILE A 178 -6.70 10.96 4.98
N ARG A 179 -6.70 11.21 6.28
CA ARG A 179 -5.53 11.70 7.04
C ARG A 179 -5.13 10.63 8.04
N LEU A 180 -3.83 10.42 8.19
CA LEU A 180 -3.26 9.46 9.14
C LEU A 180 -2.55 10.19 10.28
N SER A 181 -2.67 9.65 11.48
CA SER A 181 -1.91 10.08 12.68
C SER A 181 -1.48 8.87 13.50
N ASN A 182 -0.57 9.08 14.46
CA ASN A 182 -0.12 8.05 15.40
C ASN A 182 0.35 6.76 14.70
N GLN A 183 1.07 6.91 13.59
CA GLN A 183 1.57 5.80 12.80
C GLN A 183 2.61 5.00 13.57
N ARG A 184 2.44 3.69 13.61
CA ARG A 184 3.39 2.73 14.16
C ARG A 184 3.71 1.69 13.10
N PHE A 185 4.95 1.72 12.61
CA PHE A 185 5.48 0.80 11.60
C PHE A 185 6.12 -0.43 12.24
N GLY A 186 6.14 -1.55 11.52
CA GLY A 186 6.83 -2.77 11.98
C GLY A 186 6.19 -3.46 13.18
N VAL A 187 4.98 -3.04 13.58
CA VAL A 187 4.26 -3.65 14.69
C VAL A 187 3.74 -5.05 14.30
N PRO A 188 3.69 -6.01 15.23
CA PRO A 188 3.06 -7.30 14.96
C PRO A 188 1.57 -7.15 14.62
N VAL A 189 1.16 -7.69 13.48
CA VAL A 189 -0.25 -7.74 13.05
C VAL A 189 -0.63 -9.18 12.74
N SER A 190 -1.56 -9.73 13.51
CA SER A 190 -2.05 -11.10 13.30
C SER A 190 -2.90 -11.18 12.04
N ASP A 191 -2.89 -12.33 11.35
CA ASP A 191 -3.75 -12.53 10.17
C ASP A 191 -5.24 -12.55 10.51
N GLY A 192 -5.59 -12.84 11.77
CA GLY A 192 -6.96 -12.76 12.27
C GLY A 192 -7.54 -11.34 12.21
N THR A 193 -6.70 -10.30 12.23
CA THR A 193 -7.12 -8.89 12.17
C THR A 193 -7.99 -8.58 10.94
N PHE A 194 -7.75 -9.26 9.83
CA PHE A 194 -8.44 -9.03 8.55
C PHE A 194 -9.66 -9.94 8.36
N LYS A 195 -9.97 -10.79 9.34
CA LYS A 195 -11.22 -11.57 9.34
C LYS A 195 -12.39 -10.66 9.70
N TRP A 196 -13.55 -10.99 9.13
CA TRP A 196 -14.80 -10.28 9.34
C TRP A 196 -15.96 -11.26 9.23
N ASN A 197 -17.05 -10.94 9.91
CA ASN A 197 -18.28 -11.73 9.89
C ASN A 197 -19.20 -11.18 8.80
N ASP A 198 -19.69 -12.05 7.92
CA ASP A 198 -20.62 -11.66 6.85
C ASP A 198 -22.02 -11.39 7.43
N PRO A 199 -22.50 -10.13 7.42
CA PRO A 199 -23.79 -9.79 8.01
C PRO A 199 -24.98 -10.40 7.25
N ARG A 200 -24.79 -10.87 6.02
CA ARG A 200 -25.87 -11.47 5.21
C ARG A 200 -26.15 -12.91 5.61
N ARG A 201 -25.19 -13.59 6.24
CA ARG A 201 -25.40 -14.96 6.71
C ARG A 201 -26.34 -14.96 7.92
N PRO A 202 -27.30 -15.89 7.99
CA PRO A 202 -28.00 -16.15 9.24
C PRO A 202 -26.97 -16.50 10.32
N ASN A 203 -27.17 -16.02 11.55
CA ASN A 203 -26.39 -16.52 12.68
C ASN A 203 -26.69 -18.02 12.80
N VAL A 204 -25.78 -18.86 12.31
CA VAL A 204 -25.78 -20.28 12.66
C VAL A 204 -25.27 -20.32 14.09
N ARG A 205 -26.22 -20.44 15.02
CA ARG A 205 -25.92 -20.72 16.43
C ARG A 205 -25.34 -22.11 16.56
#